data_AF-A0A850SDN4-F1
#
_entry.id   AF-A0A850SDN4-F1
#
_cell.length_a   1.000
_cell.length_b   1.000
_cell.length_c   1.000
_cell.angle_alpha   90.00
_cell.angle_beta   90.00
_cell.angle_gamma   90.00
#
_symmetry.space_group_name_H-M   'P 1'
#
loop_
_entity.id
_entity.type
_entity.pdbx_description
1 polymer ?
#
loop_
_entity_poly.entity_id
_entity_poly.type
_entity_poly.pdbx_seq_one_letter_code
_entity_poly.pdbx_strand_id
1 'polypeptide(L)'
;VIEDLVRKGAPIDVFGVGTELTTSRDDPAMNGVYKLVAIKVPADGEKVLYKLKTSPGKKTYPGPKQVYRTLESGTIKSDTVALEDEEPPQGATPLLEKYVEGGRLERSLPSLKDIQSFHRQQVKTLPSEFTDISAPVESFPVRFSEKIEEAARRFQHK
;
A
#
# COMPACT_ATOMS: atom_id res chain seq x y z
N VAL A 1 -22.23 13.53 13.10
CA VAL A 1 -23.71 13.32 13.21
C VAL A 1 -24.04 11.93 13.71
N ILE A 2 -23.64 10.86 13.00
CA ILE A 2 -23.94 9.48 13.41
C ILE A 2 -23.40 9.18 14.82
N GLU A 3 -22.13 9.48 15.08
CA GLU A 3 -21.50 9.30 16.41
C GLU A 3 -22.30 9.98 17.54
N ASP A 4 -22.75 11.22 17.33
CA ASP A 4 -23.52 11.98 18.33
C ASP A 4 -24.90 11.36 18.61
N LEU A 5 -25.58 10.88 17.55
CA LEU A 5 -26.87 10.17 17.69
C LEU A 5 -26.72 8.85 18.46
N VAL A 6 -25.67 8.09 18.15
CA VAL A 6 -25.34 6.84 18.86
C VAL A 6 -25.03 7.14 20.33
N ARG A 7 -24.18 8.14 20.61
CA ARG A 7 -23.82 8.55 21.98
C ARG A 7 -25.04 9.01 22.80
N LYS A 8 -26.02 9.65 22.16
CA LYS A 8 -27.26 10.10 22.80
C LYS A 8 -28.30 8.99 23.00
N GLY A 9 -28.03 7.76 22.55
CA GLY A 9 -28.97 6.65 22.65
C GLY A 9 -30.24 6.85 21.82
N ALA A 10 -30.14 7.51 20.67
CA ALA A 10 -31.28 7.70 19.79
C ALA A 10 -31.85 6.33 19.36
N PRO A 11 -33.19 6.13 19.34
CA PRO A 11 -33.82 4.86 18.96
C PRO A 11 -33.81 4.68 17.43
N ILE A 12 -32.62 4.45 16.86
CA ILE A 12 -32.38 4.29 15.42
C ILE A 12 -31.68 2.95 15.19
N ASP A 13 -32.30 2.06 14.42
CA ASP A 13 -31.76 0.72 14.13
C ASP A 13 -30.86 0.68 12.90
N VAL A 14 -31.03 1.63 11.96
CA VAL A 14 -30.33 1.64 10.67
C VAL A 14 -29.98 3.07 10.24
N PHE A 15 -28.76 3.26 9.73
CA PHE A 15 -28.31 4.51 9.12
C PHE A 15 -28.14 4.34 7.60
N GLY A 16 -28.90 5.11 6.81
CA GLY A 16 -28.67 5.26 5.38
C GLY A 16 -27.78 6.48 5.10
N VAL A 17 -26.62 6.27 4.49
CA VAL A 17 -25.66 7.34 4.17
C VAL A 17 -25.51 7.45 2.65
N GLY A 18 -25.93 8.59 2.08
CA GLY A 18 -25.89 8.87 0.65
C GLY A 18 -24.64 9.65 0.26
N THR A 19 -24.83 10.93 -0.10
CA THR A 19 -23.81 11.82 -0.68
C THR A 19 -22.46 11.75 0.03
N GLU A 20 -22.44 11.95 1.36
CA GLU A 20 -21.20 11.96 2.16
C GLU A 20 -20.35 10.70 1.96
N LEU A 21 -20.98 9.51 1.94
CA LEU A 21 -20.29 8.23 1.72
C LEU A 21 -19.86 8.05 0.26
N THR A 22 -20.74 8.38 -0.69
CA THR A 22 -20.50 8.12 -2.11
C THR A 22 -19.48 9.05 -2.75
N THR A 23 -19.32 10.26 -2.20
CA THR A 23 -18.44 11.28 -2.79
C THR A 23 -17.16 11.51 -1.99
N SER A 24 -17.00 10.89 -0.81
CA SER A 24 -15.92 11.23 0.13
C SER A 24 -15.80 12.75 0.30
N ARG A 25 -16.92 13.41 0.65
CA ARG A 25 -17.11 14.86 0.44
C ARG A 25 -16.01 15.73 1.05
N ASP A 26 -15.45 15.31 2.17
CA ASP A 26 -14.39 15.97 2.92
C ASP A 26 -13.00 15.84 2.27
N ASP A 27 -12.70 14.72 1.63
CA ASP A 27 -11.50 14.50 0.84
C ASP A 27 -11.81 13.66 -0.43
N PRO A 28 -12.37 14.27 -1.48
CA PRO A 28 -12.97 13.55 -2.61
C PRO A 28 -11.93 13.00 -3.59
N ALA A 29 -10.64 13.24 -3.37
CA ALA A 29 -9.58 12.94 -4.32
C ALA A 29 -8.49 12.05 -3.71
N MET A 30 -8.33 10.84 -4.24
CA MET A 30 -7.16 10.03 -3.96
C MET A 30 -5.96 10.48 -4.79
N ASN A 31 -4.83 10.73 -4.13
CA ASN A 31 -3.58 11.17 -4.78
C ASN A 31 -2.76 10.03 -5.42
N GLY A 32 -3.44 9.05 -6.03
CA GLY A 32 -2.81 7.95 -6.74
C GLY A 32 -2.02 8.43 -7.97
N VAL A 33 -0.78 7.99 -8.12
CA VAL A 33 0.09 8.37 -9.26
C VAL A 33 0.73 7.15 -9.91
N TYR A 34 0.75 7.12 -11.24
CA TYR A 34 1.51 6.15 -12.02
C TYR A 34 2.88 6.73 -12.38
N LYS A 35 3.96 5.98 -12.13
CA LYS A 35 5.33 6.41 -12.44
C LYS A 35 6.12 5.25 -13.05
N LEU A 36 6.84 5.54 -14.12
CA LEU A 36 7.81 4.63 -14.71
C LEU A 36 9.03 4.50 -13.78
N VAL A 37 9.39 3.27 -13.42
CA VAL A 37 10.47 2.97 -12.46
C VAL A 37 11.67 2.27 -13.08
N ALA A 38 11.50 1.63 -14.23
CA ALA A 38 12.56 0.97 -14.99
C ALA A 38 12.18 0.82 -16.47
N ILE A 39 13.19 0.75 -17.34
CA ILE A 39 13.04 0.43 -18.77
C ILE A 39 14.05 -0.66 -19.11
N LYS A 40 13.62 -1.73 -19.77
CA LYS A 40 14.51 -2.69 -20.43
C LYS A 40 14.92 -2.12 -21.78
N VAL A 41 16.22 -1.93 -22.02
CA VAL A 41 16.74 -1.40 -23.29
C VAL A 41 17.37 -2.55 -24.08
N PRO A 42 16.95 -2.77 -25.34
CA PRO A 42 17.63 -3.69 -26.25
C PRO A 42 18.97 -3.05 -26.65
N ALA A 43 20.02 -3.43 -25.95
CA ALA A 43 21.42 -3.24 -26.34
C ALA A 43 22.14 -4.55 -25.98
N ASP A 44 23.33 -4.79 -26.51
CA ASP A 44 24.14 -5.98 -26.23
C ASP A 44 24.17 -6.27 -24.71
N GLY A 45 23.36 -7.22 -24.25
CA GLY A 45 23.21 -7.60 -22.84
C GLY A 45 21.94 -7.15 -22.08
N GLU A 46 20.84 -6.75 -22.73
CA GLU A 46 19.53 -6.46 -22.11
C GLU A 46 19.61 -5.63 -20.80
N LYS A 47 20.09 -4.39 -20.92
CA LYS A 47 20.28 -3.54 -19.74
C LYS A 47 18.95 -3.03 -19.18
N VAL A 48 18.75 -3.21 -17.86
CA VAL A 48 17.66 -2.56 -17.13
C VAL A 48 18.11 -1.18 -16.65
N LEU A 49 17.46 -0.12 -17.13
CA LEU A 49 17.69 1.25 -16.72
C LEU A 49 16.64 1.70 -15.70
N TYR A 50 17.05 1.87 -14.45
CA TYR A 50 16.20 2.42 -13.40
C TYR A 50 15.87 3.90 -13.65
N LYS A 51 14.67 4.31 -13.24
CA LYS A 51 14.15 5.68 -13.36
C LYS A 51 13.81 6.22 -11.97
N LEU A 52 14.20 7.46 -11.72
CA LEU A 52 13.97 8.14 -10.45
C LEU A 52 13.66 9.62 -10.71
N LYS A 53 12.68 10.18 -9.98
CA LYS A 53 12.44 11.63 -9.99
C LYS A 53 13.36 12.31 -8.96
N THR A 54 14.18 13.25 -9.42
CA THR A 54 15.17 13.96 -8.60
C THR A 54 14.71 15.35 -8.14
N SER A 55 13.48 15.77 -8.48
CA SER A 55 12.95 17.07 -8.06
C SER A 55 12.92 17.19 -6.52
N PRO A 56 13.33 18.32 -5.94
CA PRO A 56 13.28 18.55 -4.50
C PRO A 56 11.88 18.29 -3.91
N GLY A 57 11.83 17.68 -2.73
CA GLY A 57 10.58 17.42 -1.99
C GLY A 57 9.74 16.23 -2.47
N LYS A 58 10.16 15.47 -3.49
CA LYS A 58 9.46 14.27 -3.97
C LYS A 58 10.42 13.07 -4.09
N LYS A 59 10.90 12.54 -2.95
CA LYS A 59 11.69 11.31 -2.93
C LYS A 59 10.85 10.17 -3.53
N THR A 60 11.35 9.59 -4.61
CA THR A 60 10.82 8.34 -5.19
C THR A 60 11.90 7.27 -5.05
N TYR A 61 11.58 6.02 -5.37
CA TYR A 61 12.57 4.93 -5.34
C TYR A 61 12.68 4.25 -6.70
N PRO A 62 13.91 4.03 -7.19
CA PRO A 62 14.13 3.46 -8.51
C PRO A 62 13.76 1.97 -8.55
N GLY A 63 13.63 1.43 -9.77
CA GLY A 63 13.55 -0.02 -10.02
C GLY A 63 12.17 -0.65 -9.76
N PRO A 64 11.92 -1.86 -10.28
CA PRO A 64 10.80 -2.70 -9.87
C PRO A 64 10.88 -3.01 -8.38
N LYS A 65 9.74 -3.13 -7.69
CA LYS A 65 9.67 -3.25 -6.24
C LYS A 65 8.63 -4.27 -5.81
N GLN A 66 8.87 -4.85 -4.62
CA GLN A 66 7.88 -5.59 -3.84
C GLN A 66 7.66 -4.87 -2.49
N VAL A 67 6.49 -5.09 -1.89
CA VAL A 67 6.17 -4.64 -0.53
C VAL A 67 5.97 -5.86 0.35
N TYR A 68 6.66 -5.90 1.48
CA TYR A 68 6.63 -7.01 2.42
C TYR A 68 6.06 -6.54 3.76
N ARG A 69 5.03 -7.22 4.25
CA ARG A 69 4.39 -6.93 5.54
C ARG A 69 4.93 -7.83 6.63
N THR A 70 5.36 -7.22 7.74
CA THR A 70 5.77 -7.94 8.95
C THR A 70 4.65 -7.91 9.98
N LEU A 71 4.32 -9.07 10.53
CA LEU A 71 3.44 -9.20 11.68
C LEU A 71 4.27 -9.44 12.95
N GLU A 72 3.80 -8.94 14.08
CA GLU A 72 4.29 -9.26 15.41
C GLU A 72 3.10 -9.70 16.25
N SER A 73 3.13 -10.95 16.73
CA SER A 73 2.05 -11.54 17.52
C SER A 73 0.66 -11.44 16.86
N GLY A 74 0.59 -11.52 15.53
CA GLY A 74 -0.66 -11.42 14.76
C GLY A 74 -1.09 -10.00 14.39
N THR A 75 -0.38 -8.97 14.87
CA THR A 75 -0.64 -7.55 14.58
C THR A 75 0.36 -7.03 13.55
N ILE A 76 -0.09 -6.18 12.62
CA ILE A 76 0.76 -5.55 11.62
C ILE A 76 1.75 -4.61 12.29
N LYS A 77 3.04 -4.86 12.08
CA LYS A 77 4.12 -4.06 12.65
C LYS A 77 4.65 -2.99 11.70
N SER A 78 4.89 -3.38 10.45
CA SER A 78 5.47 -2.49 9.43
C SER A 78 5.38 -3.09 8.04
N ASP A 79 5.45 -2.24 7.03
CA ASP A 79 5.70 -2.64 5.64
C ASP A 79 7.13 -2.25 5.22
N THR A 80 7.80 -3.13 4.49
CA THR A 80 9.13 -2.90 3.91
C THR A 80 9.03 -2.91 2.40
N VAL A 81 9.45 -1.83 1.77
CA VAL A 81 9.58 -1.71 0.32
C VAL A 81 11.00 -2.09 -0.08
N ALA A 82 11.12 -3.09 -0.94
CA ALA A 82 12.40 -3.59 -1.44
C ALA A 82 12.34 -3.69 -2.97
N LEU A 83 13.50 -3.82 -3.62
CA LEU A 83 13.55 -4.20 -5.04
C LEU A 83 12.90 -5.58 -5.23
N GLU A 84 12.32 -5.80 -6.40
CA GLU A 84 11.57 -7.04 -6.72
C GLU A 84 12.45 -8.30 -6.63
N ASP A 85 13.74 -8.18 -6.89
CA ASP A 85 14.74 -9.27 -6.87
C ASP A 85 15.38 -9.47 -5.49
N GLU A 86 14.93 -8.75 -4.46
CA GLU A 86 15.40 -8.95 -3.08
C GLU A 86 14.68 -10.10 -2.40
N GLU A 87 15.46 -10.89 -1.66
CA GLU A 87 14.91 -11.86 -0.71
C GLU A 87 13.99 -11.15 0.31
N PRO A 88 12.82 -11.74 0.62
CA PRO A 88 11.91 -11.18 1.61
C PRO A 88 12.60 -11.02 2.98
N PRO A 89 12.30 -9.96 3.74
CA PRO A 89 12.66 -9.91 5.16
C PRO A 89 12.14 -11.15 5.89
N GLN A 90 12.91 -11.66 6.85
CA GLN A 90 12.57 -12.89 7.57
C GLN A 90 11.17 -12.80 8.20
N GLY A 91 10.31 -13.77 7.87
CA GLY A 91 8.93 -13.84 8.41
C GLY A 91 7.96 -12.80 7.84
N ALA A 92 8.36 -12.01 6.84
CA ALA A 92 7.48 -11.07 6.18
C ALA A 92 6.70 -11.72 5.02
N THR A 93 5.50 -11.21 4.74
CA THR A 93 4.62 -11.70 3.67
C THR A 93 4.60 -10.70 2.51
N PRO A 94 4.78 -11.12 1.24
CA PRO A 94 4.66 -10.22 0.09
C PRO A 94 3.21 -9.74 -0.08
N LEU A 95 3.02 -8.47 -0.45
CA LEU A 95 1.71 -7.86 -0.65
C LEU A 95 1.29 -7.74 -2.12
N LEU A 96 2.24 -7.59 -3.05
CA LEU A 96 1.93 -7.55 -4.47
C LEU A 96 1.85 -8.97 -5.02
N GLU A 97 0.68 -9.33 -5.54
CA GLU A 97 0.41 -10.61 -6.17
C GLU A 97 0.26 -10.45 -7.70
N LYS A 98 0.83 -11.38 -8.47
CA LYS A 98 0.72 -11.39 -9.93
C LYS A 98 -0.69 -11.85 -10.34
N TYR A 99 -1.47 -10.95 -10.94
CA TYR A 99 -2.80 -11.27 -11.50
C TYR A 99 -2.79 -11.44 -13.02
N VAL A 100 -1.89 -10.75 -13.73
CA VAL A 100 -1.84 -10.73 -15.19
C VAL A 100 -0.42 -11.05 -15.66
N GLU A 101 -0.29 -11.97 -16.60
CA GLU A 101 0.95 -12.28 -17.30
C GLU A 101 0.66 -12.49 -18.79
N GLY A 102 1.48 -11.90 -19.67
CA GLY A 102 1.28 -12.00 -21.12
C GLY A 102 -0.10 -11.56 -21.61
N GLY A 103 -0.76 -10.63 -20.90
CA GLY A 103 -2.12 -10.17 -21.23
C GLY A 103 -3.25 -11.13 -20.82
N ARG A 104 -2.96 -12.18 -20.05
CA ARG A 104 -3.94 -13.14 -19.54
C ARG A 104 -3.99 -13.11 -18.03
N LEU A 105 -5.17 -13.39 -17.48
CA LEU A 105 -5.33 -13.59 -16.05
C LEU A 105 -4.71 -14.92 -15.63
N GLU A 106 -3.76 -14.86 -14.70
CA GLU A 106 -3.07 -16.04 -14.13
C GLU A 106 -3.86 -16.70 -13.00
N ARG A 107 -4.92 -16.04 -12.53
CA ARG A 107 -5.76 -16.52 -11.43
C ARG A 107 -7.18 -16.02 -11.54
N SER A 108 -8.10 -16.71 -10.87
CA SER A 108 -9.48 -16.26 -10.72
C SER A 108 -9.55 -15.02 -9.82
N LEU A 109 -10.49 -14.13 -10.12
CA LEU A 109 -10.80 -13.01 -9.25
C LEU A 109 -11.59 -13.51 -8.03
N PRO A 110 -11.32 -13.00 -6.82
CA PRO A 110 -12.06 -13.38 -5.63
C PRO A 110 -13.51 -12.91 -5.72
N SER A 111 -14.43 -13.64 -5.07
CA SER A 111 -15.82 -13.19 -4.96
C SER A 111 -15.94 -12.00 -4.00
N LEU A 112 -17.06 -11.27 -4.05
CA LEU A 112 -17.34 -10.21 -3.08
C LEU A 112 -17.32 -10.71 -1.63
N LYS A 113 -17.77 -11.96 -1.40
CA LYS A 113 -17.76 -12.59 -0.08
C LYS A 113 -16.33 -12.86 0.41
N ASP A 114 -15.45 -13.27 -0.50
CA ASP A 114 -14.05 -13.51 -0.19
C ASP A 114 -13.34 -12.20 0.12
N ILE A 115 -13.59 -11.15 -0.67
CA ILE A 115 -13.06 -9.80 -0.43
C ILE A 115 -13.51 -9.26 0.94
N GLN A 116 -14.80 -9.40 1.28
CA GLN A 116 -15.33 -8.99 2.58
C GLN A 116 -14.71 -9.79 3.75
N SER A 117 -14.55 -11.10 3.58
CA SER A 117 -13.93 -11.97 4.58
C SER A 117 -12.46 -11.60 4.80
N PHE A 118 -11.72 -11.40 3.72
CA PHE A 118 -10.34 -10.96 3.74
C PHE A 118 -10.20 -9.60 4.43
N HIS A 119 -11.00 -8.59 4.04
CA HIS A 119 -10.99 -7.27 4.67
C HIS A 119 -11.23 -7.36 6.18
N ARG A 120 -12.24 -8.12 6.63
CA ARG A 120 -12.52 -8.30 8.07
C ARG A 120 -11.38 -8.98 8.81
N GLN A 121 -10.69 -9.92 8.19
CA GLN A 121 -9.50 -10.55 8.78
C GLN A 121 -8.34 -9.55 8.87
N GLN A 122 -8.09 -8.78 7.81
CA GLN A 122 -7.04 -7.77 7.81
C GLN A 122 -7.27 -6.67 8.84
N VAL A 123 -8.50 -6.18 9.01
CA VAL A 123 -8.82 -5.16 10.02
C VAL A 123 -8.49 -5.64 11.44
N LYS A 124 -8.70 -6.93 11.75
CA LYS A 124 -8.34 -7.51 13.06
C LYS A 124 -6.83 -7.54 13.32
N THR A 125 -6.02 -7.45 12.28
CA THR A 125 -4.56 -7.41 12.40
C THR A 125 -4.02 -5.99 12.53
N LEU A 126 -4.83 -4.95 12.37
CA LEU A 126 -4.36 -3.57 12.53
C LEU A 126 -4.05 -3.28 14.01
N PRO A 127 -2.96 -2.54 14.29
CA PRO A 127 -2.78 -1.95 15.61
C PRO A 127 -3.98 -1.07 15.98
N SER A 128 -4.36 -1.06 17.25
CA SER A 128 -5.56 -0.38 17.74
C SER A 128 -5.57 1.11 17.43
N GLU A 129 -4.40 1.75 17.42
CA GLU A 129 -4.19 3.15 17.11
C GLU A 129 -4.55 3.50 15.66
N PHE A 130 -4.54 2.54 14.73
CA PHE A 130 -4.97 2.72 13.34
C PHE A 130 -6.45 2.38 13.11
N THR A 131 -7.18 1.98 14.16
CA THR A 131 -8.62 1.67 14.08
C THR A 131 -9.51 2.73 14.70
N ASP A 132 -8.93 3.68 15.46
CA ASP A 132 -9.65 4.82 16.02
C ASP A 132 -9.51 6.03 15.10
N ILE A 133 -10.63 6.45 14.50
CA ILE A 133 -10.70 7.61 13.59
C ILE A 133 -10.46 8.95 14.30
N SER A 134 -10.54 8.97 15.63
CA SER A 134 -10.40 10.14 16.49
C SER A 134 -8.97 10.28 17.04
N ALA A 135 -8.19 9.21 17.02
CA ALA A 135 -6.84 9.20 17.54
C ALA A 135 -5.93 10.03 16.62
N PRO A 136 -4.96 10.80 17.16
CA PRO A 136 -3.89 11.35 16.36
C PRO A 136 -3.05 10.17 15.84
N VAL A 137 -3.14 9.91 14.55
CA VAL A 137 -2.43 8.80 13.92
C VAL A 137 -1.02 9.25 13.58
N GLU A 138 -0.01 8.66 14.25
CA GLU A 138 1.35 8.70 13.73
C GLU A 138 1.43 7.92 12.42
N SER A 139 2.30 8.30 11.50
CA SER A 139 2.41 7.62 10.21
C SER A 139 2.73 6.13 10.39
N PHE A 140 1.98 5.26 9.72
CA PHE A 140 2.25 3.82 9.71
C PHE A 140 3.69 3.52 9.28
N PRO A 141 4.43 2.63 9.98
CA PRO A 141 5.85 2.40 9.67
C PRO A 141 6.05 1.75 8.30
N VAL A 142 6.50 2.55 7.33
CA VAL A 142 6.99 2.08 6.03
C VAL A 142 8.49 2.25 5.95
N ARG A 143 9.20 1.14 5.74
CA ARG A 143 10.66 1.08 5.64
C ARG A 143 11.09 0.81 4.21
N PHE A 144 12.33 1.16 3.90
CA PHE A 144 12.95 0.90 2.60
C PHE A 144 14.19 0.03 2.83
N SER A 145 14.41 -0.98 1.99
CA SER A 145 15.59 -1.84 2.09
C SER A 145 16.90 -1.06 1.92
N GLU A 146 18.00 -1.59 2.42
CA GLU A 146 19.32 -0.95 2.22
C GLU A 146 19.67 -0.88 0.73
N LYS A 147 19.39 -1.94 -0.04
CA LYS A 147 19.66 -1.99 -1.47
C LYS A 147 18.85 -0.94 -2.25
N ILE A 148 17.59 -0.68 -1.88
CA ILE A 148 16.80 0.35 -2.59
C ILE A 148 17.27 1.76 -2.24
N GLU A 149 17.71 2.00 -1.00
CA GLU A 149 18.34 3.27 -0.60
C GLU A 149 19.69 3.47 -1.32
N GLU A 150 20.52 2.44 -1.42
CA GLU A 150 21.75 2.46 -2.21
C GLU A 150 21.49 2.74 -3.69
N ALA A 151 20.49 2.08 -4.28
CA ALA A 151 20.09 2.32 -5.65
C ALA A 151 19.66 3.78 -5.85
N ALA A 152 18.90 4.37 -4.92
CA ALA A 152 18.50 5.77 -4.98
C ALA A 152 19.69 6.73 -4.88
N ARG A 153 20.67 6.47 -3.99
CA ARG A 153 21.88 7.30 -3.85
C ARG A 153 22.71 7.38 -5.14
N ARG A 154 22.78 6.29 -5.91
CA ARG A 154 23.50 6.27 -7.21
C ARG A 154 22.93 7.24 -8.26
N PHE A 155 21.70 7.74 -8.08
CA PHE A 155 21.07 8.74 -8.96
C PHE A 155 21.29 10.19 -8.49
N GLN A 156 21.72 10.41 -7.24
CA GLN A 156 22.02 11.75 -6.73
C GLN A 156 23.46 12.19 -7.05
N HIS A 157 24.33 11.24 -7.38
CA HIS A 157 25.74 11.46 -7.73
C HIS A 157 26.01 11.40 -9.25
N LYS A 158 24.97 11.48 -10.08
CA LYS A 158 25.06 11.62 -11.54
C LYS A 158 24.50 12.98 -11.95
#